data_AF-A0A090R2J3-F1
#
_entry.id   AF-A0A090R2J3-F1
#
_cell.length_a   1.000
_cell.length_b   1.000
_cell.length_c   1.000
_cell.angle_alpha   90.00
_cell.angle_beta   90.00
_cell.angle_gamma   90.00
#
_symmetry.space_group_name_H-M   'P 1'
#
loop_
_entity.id
_entity.type
_entity.pdbx_description
1 polymer ?
#
loop_
_entity_poly.entity_id
_entity_poly.type
_entity_poly.pdbx_seq_one_letter_code
_entity_poly.pdbx_strand_id
1 'polypeptide(L)'
;MTTHQESFAAILNAIAGSRLTEYEKRSHTETIHFLDASLHGSCIEQATLDTMMSVTKAQREVGQKAGLLMAKLFGTDKLKPWDEQASMPPLAGGEGQTYSFDEGIAIIREAFAGVDQEMAEFVDLMVENQWIDAAPQPNKRLGAYCTKFATSRTPLVFMTWGGSMSDVLTLAHELGHAFHNWVMRDMPIMQTKYPMTLAETASIFAENVVRDALMEKAQSEQDKLTMFWEEAQAALALLVNIPVRYEFEKAFYEQRPNGEFTADQFKA
;
A
#
# COMPACT_ATOMS: atom_id res chain seq x y z
N MET A 1 12.28 13.94 -17.13
CA MET A 1 11.85 14.53 -15.84
C MET A 1 12.32 15.97 -15.61
N THR A 2 13.42 16.43 -16.22
CA THR A 2 13.92 17.83 -16.07
C THR A 2 12.89 18.89 -16.46
N THR A 3 12.07 18.63 -17.48
CA THR A 3 11.09 19.58 -18.04
C THR A 3 10.06 20.10 -17.03
N HIS A 4 9.74 19.34 -15.98
CA HIS A 4 8.69 19.71 -15.02
C HIS A 4 9.20 19.82 -13.58
N GLN A 5 10.52 19.79 -13.36
CA GLN A 5 11.11 19.77 -12.02
C GLN A 5 10.69 21.00 -11.18
N GLU A 6 10.65 22.19 -11.81
CA GLU A 6 10.24 23.42 -11.12
C GLU A 6 8.75 23.41 -10.79
N SER A 7 7.92 22.85 -11.68
CA SER A 7 6.49 22.71 -11.42
C SER A 7 6.23 21.76 -10.24
N PHE A 8 6.94 20.64 -10.17
CA PHE A 8 6.83 19.72 -9.03
C PHE A 8 7.33 20.35 -7.73
N ALA A 9 8.47 21.05 -7.76
CA ALA A 9 8.97 21.79 -6.61
C ALA A 9 7.95 22.83 -6.12
N ALA A 10 7.36 23.61 -7.03
CA ALA A 10 6.32 24.59 -6.70
C ALA A 10 5.08 23.91 -6.08
N ILE A 11 4.64 22.77 -6.62
CA ILE A 11 3.50 22.01 -6.08
C ILE A 11 3.78 21.54 -4.64
N LEU A 12 4.94 20.94 -4.39
CA LEU A 12 5.31 20.47 -3.05
C LEU A 12 5.43 21.63 -2.05
N ASN A 13 6.05 22.74 -2.47
CA ASN A 13 6.13 23.96 -1.66
C ASN A 13 4.75 24.55 -1.33
N ALA A 14 3.83 24.53 -2.29
CA ALA A 14 2.46 25.03 -2.11
C ALA A 14 1.66 24.15 -1.15
N ILE A 15 1.74 22.82 -1.28
CA ILE A 15 1.04 21.87 -0.39
C ILE A 15 1.53 22.04 1.05
N ALA A 16 2.85 21.97 1.28
CA ALA A 16 3.40 22.09 2.63
C ALA A 16 3.21 23.49 3.21
N GLY A 17 3.45 24.54 2.40
CA GLY A 17 3.26 25.93 2.83
C GLY A 17 1.81 26.24 3.19
N SER A 18 0.83 25.73 2.42
CA SER A 18 -0.58 25.87 2.75
C SER A 18 -0.92 25.20 4.08
N ARG A 19 -0.42 23.98 4.32
CA ARG A 19 -0.63 23.25 5.58
C ARG A 19 -0.07 24.01 6.78
N LEU A 20 1.17 24.48 6.69
CA LEU A 20 1.82 25.22 7.77
C LEU A 20 1.12 26.56 8.06
N THR A 21 0.74 27.30 7.00
CA THR A 21 -0.04 28.54 7.14
C THR A 21 -1.39 28.29 7.80
N GLU A 22 -2.05 27.18 7.46
CA GLU A 22 -3.32 26.80 8.09
C GLU A 22 -3.13 26.50 9.58
N TYR A 23 -2.06 25.83 9.97
CA TYR A 23 -1.73 25.53 11.35
C TYR A 23 -1.50 26.79 12.19
N GLU A 24 -0.73 27.76 11.67
CA GLU A 24 -0.53 29.07 12.31
C GLU A 24 -1.84 29.86 12.48
N LYS A 25 -2.80 29.68 11.57
CA LYS A 25 -4.11 30.33 11.64
C LYS A 25 -5.07 29.62 12.60
N ARG A 26 -4.92 28.31 12.81
CA ARG A 26 -5.81 27.49 13.66
C ARG A 26 -5.51 27.64 15.14
N SER A 27 -4.27 27.97 15.51
CA SER A 27 -3.86 28.18 16.90
C SER A 27 -3.03 29.45 17.05
N HIS A 28 -3.40 30.27 18.03
CA HIS A 28 -2.64 31.45 18.44
C HIS A 28 -2.02 31.30 19.83
N THR A 29 -2.20 30.14 20.46
CA THR A 29 -1.76 29.86 21.84
C THR A 29 -0.61 28.86 21.90
N GLU A 30 -0.52 27.97 20.91
CA GLU A 30 0.50 26.94 20.81
C GLU A 30 0.90 26.71 19.34
N THR A 31 2.17 26.36 19.12
CA THR A 31 2.66 25.96 17.80
C THR A 31 2.18 24.55 17.50
N ILE A 32 1.44 24.38 16.40
CA ILE A 32 1.03 23.07 15.91
C ILE A 32 2.17 22.49 15.06
N HIS A 33 2.72 21.36 15.48
CA HIS A 33 3.76 20.64 14.77
C HIS A 33 3.19 19.95 13.51
N PHE A 34 4.00 19.79 12.46
CA PHE A 34 3.51 19.25 11.18
C PHE A 34 2.98 17.81 11.27
N LEU A 35 3.38 17.08 12.31
CA LEU A 35 2.92 15.72 12.61
C LEU A 35 1.63 15.67 13.42
N ASP A 36 1.21 16.73 14.12
CA ASP A 36 0.15 16.66 15.13
C ASP A 36 -1.18 16.14 14.56
N ALA A 37 -1.57 16.64 13.39
CA ALA A 37 -2.79 16.20 12.72
C ALA A 37 -2.73 14.71 12.31
N SER A 38 -1.58 14.25 11.83
CA SER A 38 -1.36 12.87 11.42
C SER A 38 -1.32 11.91 12.61
N LEU A 39 -0.65 12.31 13.70
CA LEU A 39 -0.58 11.55 14.95
C LEU A 39 -1.97 11.41 15.58
N HIS A 40 -2.71 12.52 15.66
CA HIS A 40 -4.08 12.54 16.14
C HIS A 40 -5.00 11.64 15.30
N GLY A 41 -4.98 11.81 13.97
CA GLY A 41 -5.79 11.02 13.04
C GLY A 41 -5.43 9.53 13.01
N SER A 42 -4.20 9.18 13.41
CA SER A 42 -3.74 7.79 13.53
C SER A 42 -3.92 7.22 14.94
N CYS A 43 -4.38 8.03 15.90
CA CYS A 43 -4.53 7.67 17.30
C CYS A 43 -3.23 7.14 17.94
N ILE A 44 -2.08 7.76 17.63
CA ILE A 44 -0.78 7.39 18.21
C ILE A 44 -0.07 8.61 18.79
N GLU A 45 0.85 8.37 19.72
CA GLU A 45 1.75 9.39 20.25
C GLU A 45 3.00 9.52 19.37
N GLN A 46 3.65 10.69 19.41
CA GLN A 46 4.91 10.90 18.69
C GLN A 46 5.98 9.89 19.10
N ALA A 47 6.07 9.55 20.39
CA ALA A 47 7.01 8.55 20.90
C ALA A 47 6.81 7.17 20.24
N THR A 48 5.56 6.80 19.91
CA THR A 48 5.25 5.55 19.18
C THR A 48 5.82 5.60 17.77
N LEU A 49 5.57 6.69 17.03
CA LEU A 49 6.09 6.88 15.67
C LEU A 49 7.62 6.90 15.66
N ASP A 50 8.24 7.68 16.53
CA ASP A 50 9.70 7.80 16.62
C ASP A 50 10.36 6.45 16.95
N THR A 51 9.75 5.67 17.85
CA THR A 51 10.22 4.31 18.18
C THR A 51 10.13 3.40 16.96
N MET A 52 8.99 3.39 16.26
CA MET A 52 8.80 2.58 15.05
C MET A 52 9.84 2.92 13.99
N MET A 53 10.03 4.21 13.69
CA MET A 53 10.99 4.66 12.67
C MET A 53 12.43 4.33 13.07
N SER A 54 12.78 4.49 14.36
CA SER A 54 14.10 4.14 14.89
C SER A 54 14.40 2.64 14.76
N VAL A 55 13.45 1.78 15.15
CA VAL A 55 13.59 0.32 15.03
C VAL A 55 13.70 -0.09 13.57
N THR A 56 12.83 0.44 12.70
CA THR A 56 12.90 0.15 11.26
C THR A 56 14.24 0.54 10.66
N LYS A 57 14.77 1.71 11.03
CA LYS A 57 16.11 2.16 10.59
C LYS A 57 17.23 1.25 11.10
N ALA A 58 17.14 0.78 12.35
CA ALA A 58 18.09 -0.16 12.92
C ALA A 58 18.04 -1.54 12.25
N GLN A 59 16.86 -1.94 11.76
CA GLN A 59 16.63 -3.24 11.10
C GLN A 59 16.62 -3.16 9.56
N ARG A 60 17.04 -2.04 8.97
CA ARG A 60 17.03 -1.81 7.51
C ARG A 60 17.78 -2.87 6.71
N GLU A 61 18.74 -3.55 7.33
CA GLU A 61 19.52 -4.63 6.70
C GLU A 61 18.63 -5.79 6.24
N VAL A 62 17.49 -6.03 6.90
CA VAL A 62 16.52 -7.04 6.49
C VAL A 62 15.89 -6.68 5.14
N GLY A 63 15.42 -5.44 4.98
CA GLY A 63 14.88 -4.96 3.70
C GLY A 63 15.96 -4.84 2.61
N GLN A 64 17.18 -4.44 2.96
CA GLN A 64 18.31 -4.43 2.02
C GLN A 64 18.66 -5.84 1.54
N LYS A 65 18.65 -6.83 2.45
CA LYS A 65 18.85 -8.23 2.09
C LYS A 65 17.76 -8.73 1.16
N ALA A 66 16.50 -8.36 1.40
CA ALA A 66 15.39 -8.69 0.49
C ALA A 66 15.64 -8.13 -0.93
N GLY A 67 15.99 -6.85 -1.04
CA GLY A 67 16.33 -6.24 -2.33
C GLY A 67 17.54 -6.89 -3.04
N LEU A 68 18.56 -7.31 -2.29
CA LEU A 68 19.71 -8.04 -2.84
C LEU A 68 19.34 -9.45 -3.33
N LEU A 69 18.43 -10.14 -2.63
CA LEU A 69 17.90 -11.43 -3.08
C LEU A 69 17.08 -11.27 -4.36
N MET A 70 16.27 -10.21 -4.46
CA MET A 70 15.55 -9.88 -5.69
C MET A 70 16.51 -9.58 -6.85
N ALA A 71 17.55 -8.77 -6.60
CA ALA A 71 18.57 -8.45 -7.60
C ALA A 71 19.27 -9.70 -8.15
N LYS A 72 19.60 -10.65 -7.25
CA LYS A 72 20.19 -11.95 -7.62
C LYS A 72 19.29 -12.73 -8.57
N LEU A 73 17.96 -12.72 -8.35
CA LEU A 73 17.01 -13.41 -9.22
C LEU A 73 16.91 -12.75 -10.60
N PHE A 74 17.05 -11.42 -10.67
CA PHE A 74 17.19 -10.69 -11.93
C PHE A 74 18.55 -10.87 -12.63
N GLY A 75 19.51 -11.57 -12.02
CA GLY A 75 20.87 -11.70 -12.57
C GLY A 75 21.69 -10.41 -12.47
N THR A 76 21.41 -9.57 -11.49
CA THR A 76 22.09 -8.29 -11.24
C THR A 76 22.67 -8.23 -9.83
N ASP A 77 23.68 -7.38 -9.62
CA ASP A 77 24.27 -7.18 -8.28
C ASP A 77 23.52 -6.12 -7.45
N LYS A 78 22.60 -5.38 -8.09
CA LYS A 78 21.87 -4.26 -7.48
C LYS A 78 20.47 -4.18 -8.08
N LEU A 79 19.48 -3.96 -7.23
CA LEU A 79 18.12 -3.65 -7.63
C LEU A 79 18.03 -2.16 -8.01
N LYS A 80 17.47 -1.84 -9.17
CA LYS A 80 17.23 -0.45 -9.58
C LYS A 80 15.83 -0.01 -9.13
N PRO A 81 15.55 1.30 -9.03
CA PRO A 81 14.25 1.79 -8.54
C PRO A 81 13.04 1.27 -9.32
N TRP A 82 13.19 1.01 -10.63
CA TRP A 82 12.10 0.46 -11.46
C TRP A 82 11.97 -1.06 -11.37
N ASP A 83 12.91 -1.74 -10.72
CA ASP A 83 12.83 -3.18 -10.45
C ASP A 83 12.09 -3.47 -9.13
N GLU A 84 11.90 -2.46 -8.26
CA GLU A 84 11.30 -2.61 -6.92
C GLU A 84 9.86 -3.12 -6.92
N GLN A 85 9.10 -2.84 -7.98
CA GLN A 85 7.70 -3.25 -8.15
C GLN A 85 7.52 -4.20 -9.35
N ALA A 86 8.62 -4.71 -9.91
CA ALA A 86 8.54 -5.64 -11.02
C ALA A 86 8.08 -7.01 -10.53
N SER A 87 7.21 -7.66 -11.31
CA SER A 87 6.82 -9.05 -11.06
C SER A 87 8.05 -9.96 -11.10
N MET A 88 7.97 -11.07 -10.36
CA MET A 88 9.07 -12.04 -10.31
C MET A 88 9.43 -12.54 -11.72
N PRO A 89 10.72 -12.55 -12.10
CA PRO A 89 11.15 -13.16 -13.35
C PRO A 89 10.94 -14.70 -13.30
N PRO A 90 10.50 -15.33 -14.40
CA PRO A 90 10.33 -16.79 -14.44
C PRO A 90 11.68 -17.50 -14.44
N LEU A 91 11.82 -18.55 -13.61
CA LEU A 91 13.10 -19.26 -13.42
C LEU A 91 13.65 -19.94 -14.69
N ALA A 92 12.78 -20.42 -15.56
CA ALA A 92 13.16 -21.25 -16.72
C ALA A 92 13.30 -20.46 -18.04
N GLY A 93 13.19 -19.12 -18.01
CA GLY A 93 13.16 -18.32 -19.24
C GLY A 93 11.91 -18.64 -20.07
N GLY A 94 10.79 -18.03 -19.70
CA GLY A 94 9.48 -18.19 -20.34
C GLY A 94 8.59 -17.00 -20.06
N GLU A 95 7.30 -17.11 -20.33
CA GLU A 95 6.33 -16.12 -19.85
C GLU A 95 6.05 -16.34 -18.37
N GLY A 96 5.85 -15.25 -17.63
CA GLY A 96 5.44 -15.32 -16.23
C GLY A 96 4.06 -15.97 -16.11
N GLN A 97 3.79 -16.61 -14.97
CA GLN A 97 2.46 -17.14 -14.70
C GLN A 97 1.45 -15.99 -14.68
N THR A 98 0.36 -16.14 -15.42
CA THR A 98 -0.75 -15.21 -15.43
C THR A 98 -2.01 -15.89 -14.90
N TYR A 99 -2.84 -15.10 -14.23
CA TYR A 99 -4.11 -15.51 -13.64
C TYR A 99 -5.23 -14.71 -14.31
N SER A 100 -6.24 -15.41 -14.79
CA SER A 100 -7.51 -14.75 -15.13
C SER A 100 -8.14 -14.14 -13.88
N PHE A 101 -9.02 -13.15 -14.07
CA PHE A 101 -9.72 -12.52 -12.95
C PHE A 101 -10.51 -13.55 -12.14
N ASP A 102 -11.18 -14.49 -12.82
CA ASP A 102 -11.98 -15.53 -12.17
C ASP A 102 -11.10 -16.51 -11.36
N GLU A 103 -9.90 -16.85 -11.84
CA GLU A 103 -8.93 -17.63 -11.07
C GLU A 103 -8.46 -16.86 -9.82
N GLY A 104 -8.19 -15.55 -9.96
CA GLY A 104 -7.85 -14.69 -8.83
C GLY A 104 -8.95 -14.65 -7.77
N ILE A 105 -10.21 -14.49 -8.18
CA ILE A 105 -11.37 -14.56 -7.29
C ILE A 105 -11.47 -15.92 -6.60
N ALA A 106 -11.30 -17.01 -7.34
CA ALA A 106 -11.38 -18.37 -6.79
C ALA A 106 -10.30 -18.60 -5.71
N ILE A 107 -9.06 -18.16 -5.97
CA ILE A 107 -7.95 -18.22 -5.01
C ILE A 107 -8.30 -17.47 -3.73
N ILE A 108 -8.76 -16.22 -3.85
CA ILE A 108 -9.08 -15.37 -2.69
C ILE A 108 -10.24 -15.95 -1.89
N ARG A 109 -11.31 -16.35 -2.58
CA ARG A 109 -12.49 -16.96 -1.96
C ARG A 109 -12.13 -18.22 -1.18
N GLU A 110 -11.32 -19.10 -1.76
CA GLU A 110 -10.90 -20.33 -1.11
C GLU A 110 -10.03 -20.07 0.12
N ALA A 111 -9.10 -19.12 0.03
CA ALA A 111 -8.27 -18.70 1.17
C ALA A 111 -9.13 -18.11 2.29
N PHE A 112 -10.09 -17.24 1.96
CA PHE A 112 -11.00 -16.63 2.93
C PHE A 112 -11.90 -17.67 3.61
N ALA A 113 -12.35 -18.71 2.89
CA ALA A 113 -13.12 -19.81 3.48
C ALA A 113 -12.34 -20.58 4.55
N GLY A 114 -11.00 -20.58 4.47
CA GLY A 114 -10.12 -21.15 5.50
C GLY A 114 -10.12 -20.35 6.81
N VAL A 115 -10.54 -19.08 6.77
CA VAL A 115 -10.66 -18.20 7.95
C VAL A 115 -12.09 -18.22 8.48
N ASP A 116 -13.04 -17.81 7.66
CA ASP A 116 -14.47 -17.78 7.98
C ASP A 116 -15.31 -17.88 6.70
N GLN A 117 -16.37 -18.68 6.75
CA GLN A 117 -17.26 -18.88 5.61
C GLN A 117 -17.95 -17.57 5.18
N GLU A 118 -18.23 -16.63 6.10
CA GLU A 118 -18.82 -15.33 5.77
C GLU A 118 -17.90 -14.50 4.87
N MET A 119 -16.58 -14.61 5.03
CA MET A 119 -15.63 -13.90 4.17
C MET A 119 -15.67 -14.43 2.73
N ALA A 120 -15.79 -15.75 2.55
CA ALA A 120 -15.90 -16.36 1.23
C ALA A 120 -17.22 -16.00 0.55
N GLU A 121 -18.34 -16.05 1.28
CA GLU A 121 -19.66 -15.63 0.80
C GLU A 121 -19.69 -14.14 0.44
N PHE A 122 -18.94 -13.31 1.16
CA PHE A 122 -18.78 -11.90 0.82
C PHE A 122 -18.05 -11.69 -0.52
N VAL A 123 -17.05 -12.52 -0.85
CA VAL A 123 -16.40 -12.48 -2.17
C VAL A 123 -17.42 -12.80 -3.26
N ASP A 124 -18.24 -13.84 -3.07
CA ASP A 124 -19.32 -14.19 -4.00
C ASP A 124 -20.28 -13.01 -4.20
N LEU A 125 -20.71 -12.38 -3.10
CA LEU A 125 -21.58 -11.20 -3.13
C LEU A 125 -20.97 -10.03 -3.94
N MET A 126 -19.69 -9.74 -3.75
CA MET A 126 -18.99 -8.66 -4.47
C MET A 126 -18.97 -8.92 -5.98
N VAL A 127 -18.81 -10.18 -6.40
CA VAL A 127 -18.79 -10.59 -7.81
C VAL A 127 -20.19 -10.58 -8.41
N GLU A 128 -21.16 -11.21 -7.74
CA GLU A 128 -22.56 -11.31 -8.20
C GLU A 128 -23.20 -9.93 -8.42
N ASN A 129 -22.89 -8.97 -7.55
CA ASN A 129 -23.41 -7.60 -7.66
C ASN A 129 -22.54 -6.67 -8.51
N GLN A 130 -21.45 -7.17 -9.10
CA GLN A 130 -20.51 -6.40 -9.92
C GLN A 130 -19.91 -5.20 -9.19
N TRP A 131 -19.55 -5.39 -7.92
CA TRP A 131 -18.94 -4.35 -7.07
C TRP A 131 -17.41 -4.28 -7.20
N ILE A 132 -16.84 -5.03 -8.13
CA ILE A 132 -15.42 -5.02 -8.47
C ILE A 132 -15.26 -4.53 -9.91
N ASP A 133 -14.73 -3.33 -10.09
CA ASP A 133 -14.36 -2.79 -11.40
C ASP A 133 -12.89 -3.11 -11.69
N ALA A 134 -12.61 -4.28 -12.27
CA ALA A 134 -11.25 -4.79 -12.49
C ALA A 134 -10.74 -4.68 -13.94
N ALA A 135 -11.63 -4.68 -14.93
CA ALA A 135 -11.23 -4.80 -16.33
C ALA A 135 -10.34 -3.61 -16.79
N PRO A 136 -9.23 -3.86 -17.50
CA PRO A 136 -8.38 -2.80 -18.03
C PRO A 136 -9.10 -2.04 -19.17
N GLN A 137 -8.91 -0.72 -19.23
CA GLN A 137 -9.38 0.14 -20.32
C GLN A 137 -8.31 1.17 -20.69
N PRO A 138 -8.25 1.67 -21.94
CA PRO A 138 -7.16 2.53 -22.42
C PRO A 138 -6.87 3.78 -21.56
N ASN A 139 -7.87 4.32 -20.88
CA ASN A 139 -7.75 5.51 -20.04
C ASN A 139 -8.08 5.24 -18.55
N LYS A 140 -8.17 3.97 -18.14
CA LYS A 140 -8.42 3.63 -16.75
C LYS A 140 -7.17 3.88 -15.93
N ARG A 141 -7.37 4.48 -14.75
CA ARG A 141 -6.30 4.73 -13.79
C ARG A 141 -5.70 3.40 -13.33
N LEU A 142 -4.37 3.31 -13.28
CA LEU A 142 -3.65 2.17 -12.70
C LEU A 142 -3.74 2.17 -11.16
N GLY A 143 -3.53 0.99 -10.58
CA GLY A 143 -3.63 0.75 -9.13
C GLY A 143 -5.01 0.26 -8.73
N ALA A 144 -5.21 0.17 -7.41
CA ALA A 144 -6.45 -0.29 -6.80
C ALA A 144 -6.84 0.60 -5.62
N TYR A 145 -8.13 0.57 -5.26
CA TYR A 145 -8.64 1.12 -4.00
C TYR A 145 -10.04 0.59 -3.70
N CYS A 146 -10.37 0.55 -2.41
CA CYS A 146 -11.71 0.32 -1.91
C CYS A 146 -12.39 1.66 -1.53
N THR A 147 -13.66 1.81 -1.88
CA THR A 147 -14.52 2.92 -1.44
C THR A 147 -15.91 2.42 -1.10
N LYS A 148 -16.82 3.30 -0.72
CA LYS A 148 -18.23 2.96 -0.45
C LYS A 148 -19.18 4.07 -0.82
N PHE A 149 -20.41 3.69 -1.22
CA PHE A 149 -21.49 4.66 -1.36
C PHE A 149 -21.99 5.12 0.00
N ALA A 150 -22.06 6.44 0.22
CA ALA A 150 -22.45 6.99 1.52
C ALA A 150 -23.85 6.55 1.97
N THR A 151 -24.80 6.45 1.04
CA THR A 151 -26.20 6.13 1.33
C THR A 151 -26.44 4.64 1.53
N SER A 152 -26.02 3.80 0.58
CA SER A 152 -26.25 2.35 0.65
C SER A 152 -25.21 1.61 1.48
N ARG A 153 -24.09 2.28 1.82
CA ARG A 153 -22.92 1.71 2.51
C ARG A 153 -22.32 0.50 1.81
N THR A 154 -22.61 0.35 0.53
CA THR A 154 -22.10 -0.70 -0.35
C THR A 154 -20.63 -0.46 -0.61
N PRO A 155 -19.75 -1.44 -0.32
CA PRO A 155 -18.35 -1.36 -0.70
C PRO A 155 -18.19 -1.49 -2.22
N LEU A 156 -17.18 -0.85 -2.76
CA LEU A 156 -16.76 -0.94 -4.15
C LEU A 156 -15.25 -1.09 -4.20
N VAL A 157 -14.79 -2.03 -5.00
CA VAL A 157 -13.37 -2.22 -5.29
C VAL A 157 -13.11 -1.75 -6.73
N PHE A 158 -12.13 -0.88 -6.87
CA PHE A 158 -11.59 -0.49 -8.16
C PHE A 158 -10.21 -1.09 -8.30
N MET A 159 -9.90 -1.68 -9.46
CA MET A 159 -8.53 -2.04 -9.81
C MET A 159 -8.32 -2.10 -11.32
N THR A 160 -7.06 -2.17 -11.77
CA THR A 160 -6.73 -2.55 -13.14
C THR A 160 -6.03 -3.90 -13.12
N TRP A 161 -6.72 -4.96 -13.57
CA TRP A 161 -6.20 -6.33 -13.53
C TRP A 161 -5.11 -6.57 -14.58
N GLY A 162 -3.88 -6.83 -14.12
CA GLY A 162 -2.75 -7.24 -14.97
C GLY A 162 -2.54 -8.75 -15.08
N GLY A 163 -3.18 -9.54 -14.21
CA GLY A 163 -3.06 -11.00 -14.17
C GLY A 163 -1.81 -11.52 -13.46
N SER A 164 -1.04 -10.68 -12.77
CA SER A 164 0.09 -11.11 -11.94
C SER A 164 -0.38 -11.62 -10.56
N MET A 165 0.48 -12.33 -9.84
CA MET A 165 0.21 -12.66 -8.44
C MET A 165 0.08 -11.40 -7.56
N SER A 166 0.82 -10.34 -7.88
CA SER A 166 0.69 -9.05 -7.21
C SER A 166 -0.72 -8.46 -7.39
N ASP A 167 -1.36 -8.66 -8.55
CA ASP A 167 -2.76 -8.26 -8.76
C ASP A 167 -3.74 -9.08 -7.90
N VAL A 168 -3.50 -10.38 -7.72
CA VAL A 168 -4.31 -11.25 -6.83
C VAL A 168 -4.23 -10.75 -5.39
N LEU A 169 -3.01 -10.49 -4.89
CA LEU A 169 -2.81 -9.97 -3.53
C LEU A 169 -3.38 -8.56 -3.37
N THR A 170 -3.24 -7.70 -4.38
CA THR A 170 -3.86 -6.37 -4.39
C THR A 170 -5.38 -6.45 -4.34
N LEU A 171 -6.00 -7.38 -5.07
CA LEU A 171 -7.44 -7.59 -4.97
C LEU A 171 -7.85 -8.11 -3.58
N ALA A 172 -7.06 -9.02 -2.99
CA ALA A 172 -7.29 -9.49 -1.63
C ALA A 172 -7.21 -8.34 -0.62
N HIS A 173 -6.22 -7.45 -0.76
CA HIS A 173 -6.04 -6.23 0.04
C HIS A 173 -7.32 -5.38 0.02
N GLU A 174 -7.82 -5.04 -1.17
CA GLU A 174 -9.02 -4.23 -1.31
C GLU A 174 -10.28 -4.94 -0.82
N LEU A 175 -10.37 -6.26 -1.00
CA LEU A 175 -11.46 -7.06 -0.44
C LEU A 175 -11.41 -7.10 1.09
N GLY A 176 -10.24 -7.03 1.70
CA GLY A 176 -10.08 -6.86 3.15
C GLY A 176 -10.66 -5.53 3.64
N HIS A 177 -10.38 -4.43 2.94
CA HIS A 177 -11.03 -3.14 3.20
C HIS A 177 -12.56 -3.20 2.97
N ALA A 178 -12.99 -3.85 1.89
CA ALA A 178 -14.40 -3.98 1.56
C ALA A 178 -15.15 -4.78 2.62
N PHE A 179 -14.59 -5.88 3.09
CA PHE A 179 -15.15 -6.71 4.14
C PHE A 179 -15.20 -5.97 5.48
N HIS A 180 -14.14 -5.25 5.85
CA HIS A 180 -14.15 -4.43 7.06
C HIS A 180 -15.27 -3.37 7.02
N ASN A 181 -15.45 -2.70 5.87
CA ASN A 181 -16.58 -1.78 5.69
C ASN A 181 -17.94 -2.50 5.74
N TRP A 182 -18.03 -3.70 5.17
CA TRP A 182 -19.24 -4.52 5.13
C TRP A 182 -19.70 -4.92 6.53
N VAL A 183 -18.81 -5.40 7.39
CA VAL A 183 -19.19 -5.82 8.76
C VAL A 183 -19.62 -4.64 9.64
N MET A 184 -19.16 -3.42 9.34
CA MET A 184 -19.55 -2.20 10.05
C MET A 184 -20.76 -1.48 9.45
N ARG A 185 -21.36 -1.99 8.37
CA ARG A 185 -22.39 -1.26 7.58
C ARG A 185 -23.61 -0.84 8.39
N ASP A 186 -23.97 -1.59 9.43
CA ASP A 186 -25.15 -1.33 10.25
C ASP A 186 -24.86 -0.43 11.46
N MET A 187 -23.58 -0.10 11.69
CA MET A 187 -23.18 0.79 12.77
C MET A 187 -23.54 2.26 12.47
N PRO A 188 -23.72 3.10 13.52
CA PRO A 188 -23.83 4.55 13.34
C PRO A 188 -22.60 5.12 12.61
N ILE A 189 -22.81 6.03 11.65
CA ILE A 189 -21.72 6.58 10.80
C ILE A 189 -20.54 7.10 11.61
N MET A 190 -20.80 7.75 12.75
CA MET A 190 -19.74 8.28 13.62
C MET A 190 -18.86 7.20 14.25
N GLN A 191 -19.36 5.97 14.38
CA GLN A 191 -18.61 4.80 14.88
C GLN A 191 -17.90 4.03 13.75
N THR A 192 -18.17 4.34 12.49
CA THR A 192 -17.49 3.73 11.32
C THR A 192 -16.22 4.47 10.90
N LYS A 193 -15.79 5.48 11.68
CA LYS A 193 -14.54 6.21 11.45
C LYS A 193 -13.43 5.57 12.27
N TYR A 194 -12.39 5.12 11.59
CA TYR A 194 -11.22 4.49 12.18
C TYR A 194 -9.94 5.04 11.52
N PRO A 195 -8.79 4.98 12.22
CA PRO A 195 -7.53 5.45 11.67
C PRO A 195 -7.07 4.57 10.50
N MET A 196 -6.26 5.15 9.60
CA MET A 196 -5.70 4.43 8.46
C MET A 196 -4.88 3.22 8.88
N THR A 197 -4.14 3.30 9.99
CA THR A 197 -3.39 2.18 10.56
C THR A 197 -4.28 0.97 10.88
N LEU A 198 -5.49 1.20 11.38
CA LEU A 198 -6.47 0.14 11.61
C LEU A 198 -7.12 -0.34 10.30
N ALA A 199 -7.26 0.55 9.31
CA ALA A 199 -7.72 0.18 7.98
C ALA A 199 -6.79 -0.85 7.32
N GLU A 200 -5.49 -0.54 7.33
CA GLU A 200 -4.42 -1.38 6.75
C GLU A 200 -4.26 -2.72 7.46
N THR A 201 -4.66 -2.82 8.74
CA THR A 201 -4.65 -4.10 9.46
C THR A 201 -5.55 -5.12 8.79
N ALA A 202 -6.75 -4.70 8.34
CA ALA A 202 -7.70 -5.61 7.70
C ALA A 202 -7.26 -6.03 6.29
N SER A 203 -6.68 -5.11 5.52
CA SER A 203 -6.23 -5.40 4.16
C SER A 203 -4.96 -6.24 4.12
N ILE A 204 -3.97 -5.93 4.97
CA ILE A 204 -2.75 -6.75 5.10
C ILE A 204 -3.08 -8.13 5.67
N PHE A 205 -4.05 -8.23 6.59
CA PHE A 205 -4.55 -9.53 7.03
C PHE A 205 -5.09 -10.36 5.86
N ALA A 206 -5.93 -9.76 5.01
CA ALA A 206 -6.48 -10.43 3.83
C ALA A 206 -5.40 -10.89 2.85
N GLU A 207 -4.36 -10.08 2.61
CA GLU A 207 -3.20 -10.52 1.82
C GLU A 207 -2.52 -11.75 2.44
N ASN A 208 -2.22 -11.70 3.74
CA ASN A 208 -1.51 -12.78 4.43
C ASN A 208 -2.30 -14.09 4.40
N VAL A 209 -3.62 -14.02 4.57
CA VAL A 209 -4.50 -15.20 4.44
C VAL A 209 -4.35 -15.86 3.07
N VAL A 210 -4.31 -15.07 2.00
CA VAL A 210 -4.12 -15.58 0.64
C VAL A 210 -2.70 -16.13 0.45
N ARG A 211 -1.67 -15.43 0.94
CA ARG A 211 -0.28 -15.88 0.87
C ARG A 211 -0.09 -17.21 1.59
N ASP A 212 -0.62 -17.35 2.80
CA ASP A 212 -0.53 -18.57 3.60
C ASP A 212 -1.20 -19.74 2.89
N ALA A 213 -2.42 -19.55 2.39
CA ALA A 213 -3.15 -20.57 1.63
C ALA A 213 -2.40 -21.01 0.35
N LEU A 214 -1.78 -20.06 -0.36
CA LEU A 214 -0.96 -20.36 -1.54
C LEU A 214 0.34 -21.09 -1.18
N MET A 215 0.99 -20.69 -0.07
CA MET A 215 2.21 -21.32 0.42
C MET A 215 1.96 -22.77 0.87
N GLU A 216 0.84 -23.06 1.52
CA GLU A 216 0.45 -24.42 1.91
C GLU A 216 0.20 -25.33 0.71
N LYS A 217 -0.30 -24.77 -0.40
CA LYS A 217 -0.58 -25.49 -1.64
C LYS A 217 0.59 -25.55 -2.62
N ALA A 218 1.66 -24.82 -2.36
CA ALA A 218 2.82 -24.73 -3.24
C ALA A 218 3.44 -26.11 -3.49
N GLN A 219 3.43 -26.54 -4.75
CA GLN A 219 3.94 -27.86 -5.16
C GLN A 219 5.35 -27.76 -5.73
N SER A 220 5.71 -26.62 -6.30
CA SER A 220 6.98 -26.37 -6.96
C SER A 220 7.85 -25.35 -6.22
N GLU A 221 9.15 -25.33 -6.51
CA GLU A 221 10.05 -24.27 -6.03
C GLU A 221 9.65 -22.90 -6.58
N GLN A 222 9.12 -22.86 -7.81
CA GLN A 222 8.60 -21.66 -8.46
C GLN A 222 7.42 -21.07 -7.67
N ASP A 223 6.50 -21.91 -7.19
CA ASP A 223 5.33 -21.47 -6.41
C ASP A 223 5.78 -20.79 -5.10
N LYS A 224 6.72 -21.43 -4.39
CA LYS A 224 7.29 -20.90 -3.15
C LYS A 224 8.05 -19.62 -3.38
N LEU A 225 8.86 -19.56 -4.43
CA LEU A 225 9.63 -18.37 -4.79
C LEU A 225 8.72 -17.20 -5.16
N THR A 226 7.59 -17.45 -5.82
CA THR A 226 6.58 -16.41 -6.10
C THR A 226 6.07 -15.79 -4.81
N MET A 227 5.78 -16.57 -3.77
CA MET A 227 5.36 -16.03 -2.47
C MET A 227 6.49 -15.29 -1.76
N PHE A 228 7.70 -15.85 -1.75
CA PHE A 228 8.86 -15.18 -1.17
C PHE A 228 9.24 -13.89 -1.90
N TRP A 229 8.93 -13.78 -3.19
CA TRP A 229 9.10 -12.56 -3.97
C TRP A 229 8.18 -11.45 -3.46
N GLU A 230 6.90 -11.74 -3.25
CA GLU A 230 5.93 -10.77 -2.71
C GLU A 230 6.29 -10.36 -1.27
N GLU A 231 6.81 -11.28 -0.46
CA GLU A 231 7.35 -10.96 0.88
C GLU A 231 8.61 -10.09 0.80
N ALA A 232 9.53 -10.39 -0.12
CA ALA A 232 10.74 -9.60 -0.30
C ALA A 232 10.43 -8.17 -0.78
N GLN A 233 9.49 -8.01 -1.70
CA GLN A 233 8.98 -6.70 -2.13
C GLN A 233 8.37 -5.93 -0.96
N ALA A 234 7.51 -6.57 -0.16
CA ALA A 234 6.90 -5.95 1.01
C ALA A 234 7.95 -5.53 2.05
N ALA A 235 8.93 -6.39 2.35
CA ALA A 235 10.02 -6.08 3.27
C ALA A 235 10.87 -4.90 2.79
N LEU A 236 11.20 -4.85 1.49
CA LEU A 236 11.92 -3.72 0.89
C LEU A 236 11.10 -2.42 1.01
N ALA A 237 9.80 -2.48 0.70
CA ALA A 237 8.91 -1.33 0.78
C ALA A 237 8.80 -0.79 2.21
N LEU A 238 8.51 -1.66 3.18
CA LEU A 238 8.23 -1.28 4.57
C LEU A 238 9.49 -0.90 5.36
N LEU A 239 10.63 -1.56 5.11
CA LEU A 239 11.85 -1.36 5.91
C LEU A 239 12.85 -0.39 5.28
N VAL A 240 12.71 -0.08 3.99
CA VAL A 240 13.62 0.82 3.28
C VAL A 240 12.85 1.96 2.61
N ASN A 241 11.92 1.66 1.70
CA ASN A 241 11.34 2.67 0.84
C ASN A 241 10.46 3.68 1.61
N ILE A 242 9.51 3.22 2.43
CA ILE A 242 8.63 4.07 3.26
C ILE A 242 9.44 4.90 4.27
N PRO A 243 10.39 4.32 5.03
CA PRO A 243 11.26 5.10 5.92
C PRO A 243 12.03 6.23 5.21
N VAL A 244 12.54 5.98 4.01
CA VAL A 244 13.23 7.01 3.21
C VAL A 244 12.27 8.13 2.83
N ARG A 245 11.04 7.82 2.41
CA ARG A 245 10.02 8.84 2.10
C ARG A 245 9.64 9.67 3.33
N TYR A 246 9.51 9.04 4.49
CA TYR A 246 9.23 9.74 5.74
C TYR A 246 10.38 10.68 6.13
N GLU A 247 11.63 10.21 6.06
CA GLU A 247 12.79 11.05 6.39
C GLU A 247 12.92 12.23 5.42
N PHE A 248 12.61 12.03 4.14
CA PHE A 248 12.50 13.10 3.15
C PHE A 248 11.40 14.11 3.52
N GLU A 249 10.18 13.64 3.79
CA GLU A 249 9.05 14.50 4.15
C GLU A 249 9.35 15.30 5.42
N LYS A 250 9.86 14.63 6.46
CA LYS A 250 10.27 15.25 7.72
C LYS A 250 11.33 16.33 7.48
N ALA A 251 12.42 16.02 6.78
CA ALA A 251 13.48 16.99 6.50
C ALA A 251 12.98 18.20 5.71
N PHE A 252 12.03 17.98 4.79
CA PHE A 252 11.38 19.05 4.04
C PHE A 252 10.53 19.93 4.95
N TYR A 253 9.62 19.35 5.75
CA TYR A 253 8.75 20.12 6.65
C TYR A 253 9.51 20.89 7.73
N GLU A 254 10.63 20.35 8.23
CA GLU A 254 11.48 21.03 9.21
C GLU A 254 12.17 22.27 8.64
N GLN A 255 12.51 22.25 7.34
CA GLN A 255 13.21 23.34 6.67
C GLN A 255 12.28 24.33 5.95
N ARG A 256 11.11 23.88 5.51
CA ARG A 256 10.12 24.67 4.75
C ARG A 256 9.72 26.01 5.41
N PRO A 257 9.67 26.18 6.74
CA PRO A 257 9.43 27.47 7.36
C PRO A 257 10.50 28.53 7.04
N ASN A 258 11.73 28.12 6.71
CA ASN A 258 12.84 29.03 6.42
C ASN A 258 12.84 29.52 4.96
N GLY A 259 12.01 28.93 4.09
CA GLY A 259 11.93 29.29 2.69
C GLY A 259 11.39 28.17 1.80
N GLU A 260 11.10 28.53 0.56
CA GLU A 260 10.75 27.55 -0.48
C GLU A 260 11.98 26.84 -1.01
N PHE A 261 11.80 25.58 -1.38
CA PHE A 261 12.84 24.74 -1.95
C PHE A 261 12.85 24.88 -3.48
N THR A 262 14.02 25.08 -4.07
CA THR A 262 14.21 24.93 -5.52
C THR A 262 14.16 23.46 -5.93
N ALA A 263 13.97 23.19 -7.22
CA ALA A 263 14.03 21.82 -7.72
C ALA A 263 15.36 21.11 -7.45
N ASP A 264 16.48 21.85 -7.36
CA ASP A 264 17.78 21.26 -7.05
C ASP A 264 17.94 20.95 -5.56
N GLN A 265 17.35 21.78 -4.68
CA GLN A 265 17.32 21.48 -3.24
C GLN A 265 16.53 20.21 -2.91
N PHE A 266 15.51 19.87 -3.71
CA PHE A 266 14.78 18.60 -3.57
C PHE A 266 15.56 17.36 -4.05
N LYS A 267 16.67 17.52 -4.78
CA LYS A 267 17.50 16.41 -5.28
C LYS A 267 18.71 16.12 -4.39
N ALA A 268 19.10 17.08 -3.55
CA ALA A 268 20.26 17.03 -2.67
C ALA A 268 19.96 16.21 -1.41
#